data_AF-A0A535Q0A5-F1
#
_entry.id   AF-A0A535Q0A5-F1
#
_cell.length_a   1.000
_cell.length_b   1.000
_cell.length_c   1.000
_cell.angle_alpha   90.00
_cell.angle_beta   90.00
_cell.angle_gamma   90.00
#
_symmetry.space_group_name_H-M   'P 1'
#
loop_
_entity.id
_entity.type
_entity.pdbx_description
1 polymer ?
#
loop_
_entity_poly.entity_id
_entity_poly.type
_entity_poly.pdbx_seq_one_letter_code
_entity_poly.pdbx_strand_id
1 'polypeptide(L)'
;MQDAQRCQRPLLVTGRQVHCFSLSRRRRACERSQNLHAWAGTTPPPVEGTHRQRYTRTCYARWTKHLAVRLGPVLNLMPMGATQASPPSTGTKELPRRVHTIPTLTWSPDGSRIAYVSGEWSDPDRGGGDIYVHSFSDGETRNLTPGITCSASWCCWYPDGQRLLFVAWEGVGYKVGVVNEADGTISTLMQDRNIGDRFWPHLSTTSDLQRFVFTSSDRHPPEVWLGEITHEGGVLTSSNRKRLTELNPILKDTLELAHTERIRYESADSWQIDALFTQPLKHKGDTLPPLIVNVHGGPSSAWSDDWDNYRSQMLAAAGFAVLRPNIRGGLGRGATFSDAVLGDMGGKDFQDILSGVDYLVGQGMVDGDRVGIMGWSYGGFMTAWAVTQTTRFKAAVMGAGICDFHSFHAQTNIPDWDMRYLSNGVVSPAEHPEIYRERSAITYVNRVKTSTLIVHGERDDCVPVNQAYAFYRALGEQNVPTELVVYPREGHGLNEREHIGDYQDRLLRWFEKYL
;
A
#
# COMPACT_ATOMS: atom_id res chain seq x y z
N MET A 1 -15.94 -51.58 40.73
CA MET A 1 -17.32 -51.79 41.21
C MET A 1 -17.38 -51.28 42.64
N GLN A 2 -18.42 -50.52 43.02
CA GLN A 2 -18.82 -50.14 44.39
C GLN A 2 -17.78 -49.29 45.18
N ASP A 3 -18.08 -48.19 45.89
CA ASP A 3 -19.23 -47.74 46.70
C ASP A 3 -19.42 -48.48 48.05
N ALA A 4 -19.78 -47.84 49.17
CA ALA A 4 -19.76 -46.42 49.59
C ALA A 4 -20.15 -46.30 51.09
N GLN A 5 -19.79 -45.19 51.77
CA GLN A 5 -20.45 -44.50 52.92
C GLN A 5 -19.46 -43.46 53.50
N ARG A 6 -19.73 -42.14 53.66
CA ARG A 6 -20.76 -41.36 54.40
C ARG A 6 -20.62 -41.43 55.94
N CYS A 7 -20.74 -40.34 56.72
CA CYS A 7 -21.08 -38.92 56.46
C CYS A 7 -20.25 -37.99 57.42
N GLN A 8 -20.50 -36.70 57.78
CA GLN A 8 -21.66 -35.78 57.82
C GLN A 8 -21.25 -34.31 57.47
N ARG A 9 -22.03 -33.29 57.88
CA ARG A 9 -21.78 -31.82 57.91
C ARG A 9 -22.57 -31.17 59.07
N PRO A 10 -22.26 -29.94 59.55
CA PRO A 10 -22.81 -28.68 58.99
C PRO A 10 -21.71 -27.61 58.73
N LEU A 11 -21.87 -26.47 58.01
CA LEU A 11 -22.99 -25.78 57.32
C LEU A 11 -23.71 -24.63 58.08
N LEU A 12 -23.08 -23.44 58.10
CA LEU A 12 -23.63 -22.06 58.26
C LEU A 12 -22.62 -21.10 57.56
N VAL A 13 -22.87 -20.03 56.78
CA VAL A 13 -24.03 -19.28 56.21
C VAL A 13 -24.16 -17.82 56.69
N THR A 14 -23.43 -16.92 56.03
CA THR A 14 -23.62 -15.45 55.87
C THR A 14 -22.58 -14.96 54.84
N GLY A 15 -22.62 -13.77 54.21
CA GLY A 15 -23.54 -12.63 54.27
C GLY A 15 -23.35 -11.72 53.02
N ARG A 16 -23.45 -10.39 53.13
CA ARG A 16 -23.13 -9.41 52.07
C ARG A 16 -22.74 -8.05 52.65
N GLN A 17 -21.81 -7.31 52.01
CA GLN A 17 -22.08 -5.94 51.54
C GLN A 17 -21.03 -5.44 50.53
N VAL A 18 -21.36 -4.35 49.83
CA VAL A 18 -20.56 -3.66 48.80
C VAL A 18 -20.53 -2.18 49.15
N HIS A 19 -19.40 -1.50 48.97
CA HIS A 19 -19.32 -0.05 49.05
C HIS A 19 -18.67 0.55 47.81
N CYS A 20 -19.46 1.33 47.06
CA CYS A 20 -18.94 2.37 46.17
C CYS A 20 -18.66 3.63 46.99
N PHE A 21 -17.68 4.43 46.56
CA PHE A 21 -17.62 5.86 46.88
C PHE A 21 -17.24 6.66 45.62
N SER A 22 -17.76 7.88 45.52
CA SER A 22 -17.47 8.82 44.43
C SER A 22 -17.65 10.25 44.93
N LEU A 23 -17.21 11.23 44.12
CA LEU A 23 -17.29 12.68 44.37
C LEU A 23 -16.35 13.17 45.51
N SER A 24 -15.81 14.40 45.50
CA SER A 24 -16.06 15.54 44.60
C SER A 24 -14.80 16.40 44.33
N ARG A 25 -14.95 17.42 43.47
CA ARG A 25 -13.89 18.34 42.96
C ARG A 25 -13.34 19.29 44.04
N ARG A 26 -12.11 19.78 43.83
CA ARG A 26 -11.74 21.21 44.08
C ARG A 26 -10.67 21.70 43.09
N ARG A 27 -10.85 22.92 42.56
CA ARG A 27 -9.82 23.70 41.85
C ARG A 27 -9.17 24.70 42.82
N ARG A 28 -7.87 24.95 42.67
CA ARG A 28 -7.26 26.29 42.80
C ARG A 28 -5.90 26.32 42.08
N ALA A 29 -5.34 27.51 41.88
CA ALA A 29 -4.10 27.77 41.14
C ALA A 29 -3.29 28.87 41.85
N CYS A 30 -2.13 29.25 41.28
CA CYS A 30 -1.12 30.20 41.80
C CYS A 30 -0.23 29.61 42.95
N GLU A 31 1.04 30.00 43.11
CA GLU A 31 1.84 31.05 42.42
C GLU A 31 3.38 30.81 42.46
N ARG A 32 4.11 31.48 41.55
CA ARG A 32 5.53 31.95 41.56
C ARG A 32 6.68 31.10 42.15
N SER A 33 7.66 30.81 41.29
CA SER A 33 8.91 31.60 41.11
C SER A 33 9.38 31.42 39.66
N GLN A 34 10.01 32.32 38.88
CA GLN A 34 10.70 33.62 39.07
C GLN A 34 12.08 33.58 39.76
N ASN A 35 13.16 33.42 38.98
CA ASN A 35 14.05 34.54 38.60
C ASN A 35 15.07 34.11 37.50
N LEU A 36 15.16 34.82 36.35
CA LEU A 36 16.18 35.82 35.94
C LEU A 36 17.48 35.20 35.32
N HIS A 37 18.19 35.79 34.34
CA HIS A 37 18.09 37.13 33.72
C HIS A 37 18.69 37.18 32.28
N ALA A 38 18.24 38.18 31.48
CA ALA A 38 18.99 38.91 30.43
C ALA A 38 19.23 38.24 29.04
N TRP A 39 19.24 38.96 27.89
CA TRP A 39 18.97 40.40 27.64
C TRP A 39 18.33 40.69 26.26
N ALA A 40 18.07 41.98 25.95
CA ALA A 40 17.42 42.53 24.75
C ALA A 40 18.22 42.32 23.44
N GLY A 41 17.78 42.63 22.21
CA GLY A 41 16.63 43.35 21.61
C GLY A 41 16.96 43.58 20.11
N THR A 42 16.10 43.90 19.14
CA THR A 42 14.98 44.87 19.07
C THR A 42 14.05 44.58 17.87
N THR A 43 12.80 45.06 17.91
CA THR A 43 11.86 45.12 16.75
C THR A 43 11.37 46.55 16.50
N PRO A 44 10.87 46.85 15.29
CA PRO A 44 9.55 47.50 15.16
C PRO A 44 8.69 46.81 14.05
N PRO A 45 7.58 47.41 13.56
CA PRO A 45 6.21 47.08 13.97
C PRO A 45 5.41 46.28 12.90
N PRO A 46 4.23 45.72 13.25
CA PRO A 46 3.46 44.86 12.34
C PRO A 46 2.60 45.62 11.32
N VAL A 47 2.27 44.94 10.22
CA VAL A 47 1.18 45.30 9.29
C VAL A 47 0.09 44.23 9.39
N GLU A 48 -1.17 44.66 9.42
CA GLU A 48 -2.32 43.77 9.60
C GLU A 48 -2.81 43.13 8.29
N GLY A 49 -3.55 42.02 8.42
CA GLY A 49 -4.56 41.62 7.44
C GLY A 49 -4.15 40.57 6.39
N THR A 50 -4.50 39.30 6.65
CA THR A 50 -5.33 38.50 5.71
C THR A 50 -5.83 37.21 6.39
N HIS A 51 -6.94 36.67 5.89
CA HIS A 51 -7.63 35.54 6.51
C HIS A 51 -6.90 34.20 6.31
N ARG A 52 -6.73 33.43 7.38
CA ARG A 52 -6.61 31.95 7.30
C ARG A 52 -7.91 31.32 7.77
N GLN A 53 -8.72 30.83 6.83
CA GLN A 53 -9.87 29.99 7.15
C GLN A 53 -9.38 28.65 7.73
N ARG A 54 -9.93 28.24 8.89
CA ARG A 54 -9.77 26.88 9.41
C ARG A 54 -11.00 26.06 9.03
N TYR A 55 -10.83 25.03 8.22
CA TYR A 55 -11.90 24.07 7.93
C TYR A 55 -12.11 23.12 9.12
N THR A 56 -12.98 23.49 10.05
CA THR A 56 -13.54 22.55 11.04
C THR A 56 -14.80 21.91 10.47
N ARG A 57 -14.68 20.72 9.85
CA ARG A 57 -15.84 19.88 9.52
C ARG A 57 -16.36 19.19 10.78
N THR A 58 -17.40 19.75 11.39
CA THR A 58 -18.08 19.15 12.54
C THR A 58 -19.11 18.13 12.04
N CYS A 59 -18.96 16.86 12.43
CA CYS A 59 -19.92 15.81 12.09
C CYS A 59 -21.27 16.06 12.78
N TYR A 60 -22.37 15.95 12.04
CA TYR A 60 -23.73 15.97 12.58
C TYR A 60 -24.56 14.82 12.01
N ALA A 61 -24.47 13.66 12.66
CA ALA A 61 -25.41 12.55 12.48
C ALA A 61 -26.41 12.56 13.65
N ARG A 62 -27.71 12.68 13.36
CA ARG A 62 -28.77 12.50 14.35
C ARG A 62 -29.99 11.80 13.76
N TRP A 63 -30.11 10.52 14.07
CA TRP A 63 -31.40 9.83 14.01
C TRP A 63 -32.29 10.30 15.17
N THR A 64 -33.58 10.53 14.94
CA THR A 64 -34.66 9.64 15.44
C THR A 64 -36.09 10.17 15.23
N LYS A 65 -36.99 9.19 15.02
CA LYS A 65 -38.44 9.16 15.34
C LYS A 65 -39.45 9.90 14.44
N HIS A 66 -40.52 9.17 14.16
CA HIS A 66 -41.73 9.63 13.50
C HIS A 66 -42.57 10.54 14.40
N LEU A 67 -43.32 11.46 13.78
CA LEU A 67 -44.75 11.59 14.06
C LEU A 67 -45.48 11.95 12.76
N ALA A 68 -46.62 11.31 12.49
CA ALA A 68 -47.42 11.60 11.31
C ALA A 68 -48.68 12.38 11.72
N VAL A 69 -48.90 13.55 11.12
CA VAL A 69 -50.17 14.28 11.18
C VAL A 69 -50.51 14.76 9.76
N ARG A 70 -51.63 14.28 9.22
CA ARG A 70 -52.24 14.85 8.01
C ARG A 70 -53.16 15.99 8.42
N LEU A 71 -53.02 17.15 7.78
CA LEU A 71 -54.11 18.11 7.59
C LEU A 71 -54.17 18.50 6.10
N GLY A 72 -55.37 18.89 5.65
CA GLY A 72 -55.70 19.06 4.24
C GLY A 72 -55.24 20.38 3.63
N PRO A 73 -55.42 20.54 2.30
CA PRO A 73 -55.00 21.72 1.55
C PRO A 73 -56.00 22.88 1.62
N VAL A 74 -55.53 24.08 1.23
CA VAL A 74 -56.15 25.06 0.30
C VAL A 74 -55.62 26.46 0.63
N LEU A 75 -54.82 27.04 -0.28
CA LEU A 75 -55.12 28.31 -0.96
C LEU A 75 -54.04 28.64 -1.99
N ASN A 76 -54.46 29.01 -3.21
CA ASN A 76 -53.57 29.59 -4.22
C ASN A 76 -53.56 31.12 -4.07
N LEU A 77 -52.37 31.73 -4.14
CA LEU A 77 -52.20 33.12 -4.53
C LEU A 77 -51.08 33.22 -5.58
N MET A 78 -51.28 34.12 -6.55
CA MET A 78 -50.47 34.22 -7.77
C MET A 78 -49.25 35.15 -7.61
N PRO A 79 -48.28 35.13 -8.56
CA PRO A 79 -46.87 35.35 -8.22
C PRO A 79 -46.43 36.82 -8.13
N MET A 80 -45.47 37.07 -7.25
CA MET A 80 -44.54 38.20 -7.36
C MET A 80 -43.41 37.82 -8.31
N GLY A 81 -43.17 38.62 -9.34
CA GLY A 81 -42.08 38.40 -10.30
C GLY A 81 -40.72 38.75 -9.69
N ALA A 82 -39.92 37.73 -9.36
CA ALA A 82 -38.51 37.89 -9.02
C ALA A 82 -37.68 36.92 -9.87
N THR A 83 -37.05 37.43 -10.92
CA THR A 83 -36.07 36.67 -11.72
C THR A 83 -34.78 36.50 -10.92
N GLN A 84 -34.78 35.58 -9.96
CA GLN A 84 -33.54 34.97 -9.52
C GLN A 84 -32.95 34.23 -10.73
N ALA A 85 -31.90 34.79 -11.32
CA ALA A 85 -31.03 34.01 -12.17
C ALA A 85 -30.42 32.92 -11.28
N SER A 86 -30.84 31.67 -11.48
CA SER A 86 -30.19 30.53 -10.86
C SER A 86 -28.68 30.63 -11.13
N PRO A 87 -27.80 30.35 -10.15
CA PRO A 87 -26.39 30.16 -10.47
C PRO A 87 -26.29 29.10 -11.58
N PRO A 88 -25.37 29.25 -12.56
CA PRO A 88 -25.29 28.33 -13.68
C PRO A 88 -25.14 26.91 -13.13
N SER A 89 -26.10 26.05 -13.45
CA SER A 89 -26.12 24.68 -12.95
C SER A 89 -24.87 23.97 -13.46
N THR A 90 -23.90 23.74 -12.57
CA THR A 90 -22.69 22.96 -12.84
C THR A 90 -23.09 21.51 -13.06
N GLY A 91 -23.52 21.22 -14.29
CA GLY A 91 -24.13 19.96 -14.68
C GLY A 91 -23.09 18.84 -14.75
N THR A 92 -22.77 18.27 -13.60
CA THR A 92 -21.92 17.08 -13.52
C THR A 92 -22.65 15.91 -14.19
N LYS A 93 -22.11 15.45 -15.32
CA LYS A 93 -22.56 14.24 -16.03
C LYS A 93 -21.63 13.08 -15.65
N GLU A 94 -22.17 12.00 -15.10
CA GLU A 94 -21.45 10.72 -14.98
C GLU A 94 -21.17 10.18 -16.40
N LEU A 95 -19.90 9.95 -16.71
CA LEU A 95 -19.48 9.26 -17.93
C LEU A 95 -19.70 7.74 -17.75
N PRO A 96 -19.94 6.97 -18.82
CA PRO A 96 -20.45 5.59 -18.69
C PRO A 96 -19.53 4.70 -17.83
N ARG A 97 -20.13 4.03 -16.84
CA ARG A 97 -19.47 3.08 -15.93
C ARG A 97 -18.86 1.88 -16.68
N ARG A 98 -17.61 2.03 -17.13
CA ARG A 98 -16.75 0.96 -17.67
C ARG A 98 -15.29 1.14 -17.23
N VAL A 99 -15.11 1.59 -15.99
CA VAL A 99 -13.84 1.98 -15.40
C VAL A 99 -13.88 1.60 -13.93
N HIS A 100 -12.92 0.81 -13.44
CA HIS A 100 -12.91 0.34 -12.05
C HIS A 100 -12.32 1.40 -11.12
N THR A 101 -11.15 1.93 -11.51
CA THR A 101 -10.43 3.01 -10.81
C THR A 101 -9.76 3.94 -11.84
N ILE A 102 -9.56 5.22 -11.48
CA ILE A 102 -8.96 6.26 -12.34
C ILE A 102 -7.94 7.04 -11.50
N PRO A 103 -6.62 6.93 -11.77
CA PRO A 103 -5.56 7.57 -10.98
C PRO A 103 -5.08 8.88 -11.63
N THR A 104 -5.30 9.02 -12.94
CA THR A 104 -4.93 10.17 -13.77
C THR A 104 -6.01 10.39 -14.81
N LEU A 105 -6.28 11.65 -15.14
CA LEU A 105 -7.15 12.05 -16.23
C LEU A 105 -6.65 13.36 -16.85
N THR A 106 -6.79 13.51 -18.16
CA THR A 106 -6.27 14.67 -18.91
C THR A 106 -7.16 14.99 -20.11
N TRP A 107 -7.36 16.28 -20.39
CA TRP A 107 -8.10 16.76 -21.56
C TRP A 107 -7.20 16.80 -22.80
N SER A 108 -7.75 16.48 -23.97
CA SER A 108 -7.09 16.76 -25.24
C SER A 108 -6.96 18.29 -25.46
N PRO A 109 -5.99 18.79 -26.25
CA PRO A 109 -5.74 20.23 -26.40
C PRO A 109 -6.91 21.02 -26.99
N ASP A 110 -7.78 20.34 -27.73
CA ASP A 110 -9.01 20.84 -28.36
C ASP A 110 -10.26 20.68 -27.47
N GLY A 111 -10.15 20.01 -26.31
CA GLY A 111 -11.26 19.71 -25.40
C GLY A 111 -12.28 18.70 -25.93
N SER A 112 -12.03 18.04 -27.06
CA SER A 112 -12.97 17.09 -27.68
C SER A 112 -12.97 15.70 -27.04
N ARG A 113 -11.90 15.38 -26.28
CA ARG A 113 -11.64 14.07 -25.68
C ARG A 113 -11.05 14.21 -24.27
N ILE A 114 -11.17 13.16 -23.48
CA ILE A 114 -10.32 12.92 -22.30
C ILE A 114 -9.55 11.63 -22.47
N ALA A 115 -8.35 11.57 -21.88
CA ALA A 115 -7.61 10.33 -21.67
C ALA A 115 -7.43 10.06 -20.18
N TYR A 116 -7.35 8.78 -19.81
CA TYR A 116 -7.17 8.32 -18.43
C TYR A 116 -6.52 6.93 -18.40
N VAL A 117 -6.03 6.51 -17.23
CA VAL A 117 -5.57 5.14 -16.97
C VAL A 117 -6.69 4.35 -16.26
N SER A 118 -6.83 3.06 -16.57
CA SER A 118 -7.82 2.18 -15.93
C SER A 118 -7.38 0.71 -15.92
N GLY A 119 -7.84 -0.02 -14.90
CA GLY A 119 -7.56 -1.43 -14.61
C GLY A 119 -8.15 -1.80 -13.25
N GLU A 120 -8.01 -3.06 -12.84
CA GLU A 120 -8.34 -3.50 -11.48
C GLU A 120 -7.06 -3.42 -10.61
N TRP A 121 -7.08 -2.59 -9.56
CA TRP A 121 -5.97 -2.50 -8.61
C TRP A 121 -6.43 -2.22 -7.18
N SER A 122 -5.59 -2.61 -6.21
CA SER A 122 -5.85 -2.49 -4.77
C SER A 122 -5.94 -1.05 -4.28
N ASP A 123 -5.00 -0.19 -4.70
CA ASP A 123 -4.75 1.13 -4.12
C ASP A 123 -5.12 2.24 -5.12
N PRO A 124 -6.33 2.84 -5.07
CA PRO A 124 -6.87 3.69 -6.15
C PRO A 124 -5.95 4.83 -6.56
N ASP A 125 -5.28 5.47 -5.60
CA ASP A 125 -4.41 6.65 -5.80
C ASP A 125 -3.04 6.33 -6.43
N ARG A 126 -2.67 5.04 -6.64
CA ARG A 126 -1.32 4.63 -7.07
C ARG A 126 -1.22 4.28 -8.55
N GLY A 127 -2.30 3.76 -9.12
CA GLY A 127 -2.49 3.56 -10.57
C GLY A 127 -1.71 2.40 -11.20
N GLY A 128 -2.39 1.61 -12.04
CA GLY A 128 -1.73 0.53 -12.76
C GLY A 128 -2.61 -0.20 -13.77
N GLY A 129 -2.62 0.21 -15.04
CA GLY A 129 -3.41 -0.47 -16.07
C GLY A 129 -3.16 0.03 -17.50
N ASP A 130 -4.20 0.01 -18.31
CA ASP A 130 -4.18 0.42 -19.71
C ASP A 130 -4.60 1.90 -19.86
N ILE A 131 -4.23 2.54 -20.98
CA ILE A 131 -4.61 3.93 -21.30
C ILE A 131 -5.87 3.92 -22.16
N TYR A 132 -6.88 4.67 -21.75
CA TYR A 132 -8.16 4.81 -22.44
C TYR A 132 -8.36 6.25 -22.91
N VAL A 133 -9.09 6.42 -24.01
CA VAL A 133 -9.63 7.70 -24.48
C VAL A 133 -11.14 7.62 -24.57
N HIS A 134 -11.83 8.64 -24.05
CA HIS A 134 -13.26 8.87 -24.25
C HIS A 134 -13.46 10.13 -25.10
N SER A 135 -14.35 10.03 -26.09
CA SER A 135 -14.63 11.07 -27.07
C SER A 135 -16.02 11.67 -26.86
N PHE A 136 -16.12 13.00 -26.88
CA PHE A 136 -17.39 13.71 -26.66
C PHE A 136 -18.19 13.97 -27.94
N SER A 137 -17.64 13.71 -29.12
CA SER A 137 -18.33 13.90 -30.42
C SER A 137 -19.22 12.71 -30.80
N ASP A 138 -18.85 11.50 -30.40
CA ASP A 138 -19.60 10.25 -30.60
C ASP A 138 -20.06 9.61 -29.26
N GLY A 139 -19.37 9.88 -28.16
CA GLY A 139 -19.64 9.28 -26.86
C GLY A 139 -18.93 7.95 -26.62
N GLU A 140 -17.99 7.56 -27.49
CA GLU A 140 -17.32 6.26 -27.41
C GLU A 140 -16.10 6.26 -26.47
N THR A 141 -15.73 5.07 -25.99
CA THR A 141 -14.55 4.84 -25.16
C THR A 141 -13.69 3.73 -25.75
N ARG A 142 -12.42 4.02 -26.04
CA ARG A 142 -11.45 3.08 -26.61
C ARG A 142 -10.25 2.90 -25.69
N ASN A 143 -9.86 1.64 -25.46
CA ASN A 143 -8.54 1.30 -24.93
C ASN A 143 -7.49 1.52 -26.05
N LEU A 144 -6.49 2.37 -25.79
CA LEU A 144 -5.39 2.66 -26.71
C LEU A 144 -4.24 1.66 -26.61
N THR A 145 -4.11 0.94 -25.49
CA THR A 145 -2.98 0.07 -25.19
C THR A 145 -3.40 -1.36 -24.80
N PRO A 146 -4.35 -2.01 -25.51
CA PRO A 146 -4.86 -3.32 -25.10
C PRO A 146 -3.75 -4.39 -25.11
N GLY A 147 -3.53 -5.04 -23.97
CA GLY A 147 -2.51 -6.08 -23.82
C GLY A 147 -1.07 -5.54 -23.71
N ILE A 148 -0.91 -4.27 -23.32
CA ILE A 148 0.40 -3.68 -23.00
C ILE A 148 1.10 -4.45 -21.88
N THR A 149 2.40 -4.71 -22.03
CA THR A 149 3.19 -5.55 -21.10
C THR A 149 3.78 -4.77 -19.92
N CYS A 150 3.25 -3.59 -19.62
CA CYS A 150 3.68 -2.71 -18.53
C CYS A 150 2.45 -1.97 -17.97
N SER A 151 2.44 -1.59 -16.70
CA SER A 151 1.25 -1.02 -16.04
C SER A 151 1.32 0.51 -16.05
N ALA A 152 0.58 1.18 -16.94
CA ALA A 152 0.51 2.64 -16.99
C ALA A 152 -0.10 3.21 -15.70
N SER A 153 0.33 4.39 -15.28
CA SER A 153 -0.11 5.05 -14.04
C SER A 153 -0.21 6.58 -14.15
N TRP A 154 0.39 7.17 -15.19
CA TRP A 154 0.29 8.58 -15.52
C TRP A 154 0.30 8.79 -17.03
N CYS A 155 -0.47 9.76 -17.55
CA CYS A 155 -0.40 10.17 -18.96
C CYS A 155 -0.81 11.65 -19.18
N CYS A 156 -0.31 12.25 -20.26
CA CYS A 156 -0.72 13.58 -20.73
C CYS A 156 -0.71 13.65 -22.28
N TRP A 157 -1.50 14.55 -22.86
CA TRP A 157 -1.56 14.76 -24.31
C TRP A 157 -0.39 15.60 -24.82
N TYR A 158 0.09 15.28 -26.03
CA TYR A 158 0.91 16.19 -26.82
C TYR A 158 0.07 17.37 -27.34
N PRO A 159 0.70 18.54 -27.62
CA PRO A 159 0.02 19.70 -28.21
C PRO A 159 -0.62 19.43 -29.58
N ASP A 160 -0.21 18.36 -30.27
CA ASP A 160 -0.77 17.93 -31.56
C ASP A 160 -2.14 17.25 -31.47
N GLY A 161 -2.60 16.89 -30.27
CA GLY A 161 -3.89 16.24 -30.04
C GLY A 161 -4.05 14.85 -30.69
N GLN A 162 -2.93 14.18 -31.01
CA GLN A 162 -2.85 12.89 -31.68
C GLN A 162 -1.98 11.87 -30.93
N ARG A 163 -1.14 12.31 -29.98
CA ARG A 163 -0.22 11.46 -29.22
C ARG A 163 -0.35 11.73 -27.72
N LEU A 164 -0.02 10.73 -26.90
CA LEU A 164 0.09 10.88 -25.44
C LEU A 164 1.44 10.40 -24.93
N LEU A 165 2.06 11.21 -24.07
CA LEU A 165 3.19 10.83 -23.24
C LEU A 165 2.66 10.09 -22.00
N PHE A 166 3.27 8.97 -21.63
CA PHE A 166 2.86 8.18 -20.46
C PHE A 166 4.03 7.66 -19.63
N VAL A 167 3.75 7.37 -18.36
CA VAL A 167 4.64 6.64 -17.44
C VAL A 167 3.97 5.33 -17.01
N ALA A 168 4.77 4.26 -16.97
CA ALA A 168 4.33 2.93 -16.58
C ALA A 168 5.36 2.24 -15.67
N TRP A 169 4.88 1.37 -14.79
CA TRP A 169 5.71 0.34 -14.14
C TRP A 169 6.12 -0.69 -15.20
N GLU A 170 7.38 -1.10 -15.26
CA GLU A 170 7.88 -2.13 -16.19
C GLU A 170 8.93 -3.04 -15.48
N GLY A 171 8.55 -4.29 -15.21
CA GLY A 171 9.38 -5.27 -14.48
C GLY A 171 9.70 -4.86 -13.05
N VAL A 172 10.97 -4.50 -12.79
CA VAL A 172 11.48 -3.96 -11.51
C VAL A 172 11.90 -2.48 -11.63
N GLY A 173 11.37 -1.77 -12.62
CA GLY A 173 11.61 -0.35 -12.84
C GLY A 173 10.41 0.30 -13.52
N TYR A 174 10.66 1.38 -14.25
CA TYR A 174 9.65 2.18 -14.89
C TYR A 174 10.05 2.60 -16.30
N LYS A 175 9.04 2.95 -17.09
CA LYS A 175 9.11 3.31 -18.51
C LYS A 175 8.40 4.63 -18.75
N VAL A 176 8.98 5.43 -19.63
CA VAL A 176 8.34 6.57 -20.28
C VAL A 176 8.15 6.21 -21.75
N GLY A 177 6.91 6.30 -22.24
CA GLY A 177 6.58 6.03 -23.63
C GLY A 177 5.70 7.12 -24.23
N VAL A 178 5.58 7.09 -25.55
CA VAL A 178 4.59 7.85 -26.31
C VAL A 178 3.70 6.86 -27.04
N VAL A 179 2.39 6.96 -26.82
CA VAL A 179 1.38 6.21 -27.59
C VAL A 179 0.75 7.13 -28.63
N ASN A 180 0.66 6.66 -29.87
CA ASN A 180 -0.14 7.29 -30.91
C ASN A 180 -1.61 6.90 -30.72
N GLU A 181 -2.51 7.88 -30.68
CA GLU A 181 -3.94 7.63 -30.51
C GLU A 181 -4.54 6.88 -31.71
N ALA A 182 -4.08 7.15 -32.93
CA ALA A 182 -4.73 6.66 -34.15
C ALA A 182 -4.72 5.12 -34.26
N ASP A 183 -3.61 4.50 -33.86
CA ASP A 183 -3.34 3.06 -34.04
C ASP A 183 -2.88 2.34 -32.76
N GLY A 184 -2.64 3.06 -31.66
CA GLY A 184 -2.13 2.50 -30.41
C GLY A 184 -0.62 2.19 -30.43
N THR A 185 0.12 2.63 -31.46
CA THR A 185 1.56 2.33 -31.55
C THR A 185 2.36 3.04 -30.45
N ILE A 186 3.26 2.30 -29.80
CA ILE A 186 4.07 2.78 -28.67
C ILE A 186 5.53 2.96 -29.08
N SER A 187 6.08 4.15 -28.84
CA SER A 187 7.52 4.44 -28.89
C SER A 187 8.06 4.61 -27.47
N THR A 188 9.13 3.91 -27.11
CA THR A 188 9.80 4.08 -25.80
C THR A 188 10.71 5.32 -25.81
N LEU A 189 10.53 6.24 -24.85
CA LEU A 189 11.43 7.38 -24.63
C LEU A 189 12.56 7.05 -23.65
N MET A 190 12.21 6.25 -22.63
CA MET A 190 13.09 5.83 -21.55
C MET A 190 12.53 4.53 -20.99
N GLN A 191 13.39 3.57 -20.70
CA GLN A 191 13.06 2.32 -20.00
C GLN A 191 14.11 2.05 -18.93
N ASP A 192 13.80 1.13 -18.03
CA ASP A 192 14.70 0.69 -16.97
C ASP A 192 15.27 1.86 -16.14
N ARG A 193 14.37 2.61 -15.48
CA ARG A 193 14.70 3.69 -14.54
C ARG A 193 13.71 3.76 -13.40
N ASN A 194 14.15 4.26 -12.26
CA ASN A 194 13.29 4.69 -11.16
C ASN A 194 12.79 6.11 -11.43
N ILE A 195 11.49 6.36 -11.32
CA ILE A 195 10.85 7.63 -11.70
C ILE A 195 9.82 8.04 -10.64
N GLY A 196 9.82 9.32 -10.25
CA GLY A 196 8.78 9.92 -9.42
C GLY A 196 8.91 9.62 -7.93
N ASP A 197 7.77 9.60 -7.24
CA ASP A 197 7.65 9.08 -5.88
C ASP A 197 7.48 7.55 -5.94
N ARG A 198 7.95 6.86 -4.90
CA ARG A 198 8.02 5.40 -4.74
C ARG A 198 6.73 4.65 -5.11
N PHE A 199 5.59 5.32 -5.00
CA PHE A 199 4.26 4.72 -5.17
C PHE A 199 3.44 5.33 -6.30
N TRP A 200 3.92 6.38 -6.99
CA TRP A 200 3.21 6.99 -8.11
C TRP A 200 4.20 7.65 -9.10
N PRO A 201 4.65 6.93 -10.14
CA PRO A 201 5.67 7.41 -11.06
C PRO A 201 5.04 8.37 -12.10
N HIS A 202 5.47 9.63 -12.07
CA HIS A 202 4.91 10.67 -12.93
C HIS A 202 5.99 11.69 -13.33
N LEU A 203 5.67 12.54 -14.31
CA LEU A 203 6.53 13.63 -14.80
C LEU A 203 5.86 14.98 -14.58
N SER A 204 6.65 16.04 -14.37
CA SER A 204 6.18 17.42 -14.52
C SER A 204 6.74 17.98 -15.83
N THR A 205 5.89 18.40 -16.75
CA THR A 205 6.26 18.70 -18.14
C THR A 205 6.10 20.18 -18.50
N THR A 206 6.84 20.67 -19.48
CA THR A 206 6.50 21.93 -20.17
C THR A 206 5.28 21.74 -21.05
N SER A 207 4.54 22.81 -21.35
CA SER A 207 3.30 22.76 -22.13
C SER A 207 3.49 22.36 -23.60
N ASP A 208 4.73 22.34 -24.09
CA ASP A 208 5.12 21.87 -25.43
C ASP A 208 5.60 20.40 -25.45
N LEU A 209 5.68 19.75 -24.28
CA LEU A 209 6.33 18.45 -24.03
C LEU A 209 7.79 18.33 -24.53
N GLN A 210 8.51 19.44 -24.78
CA GLN A 210 9.93 19.40 -25.12
C GLN A 210 10.84 19.19 -23.91
N ARG A 211 10.35 19.46 -22.69
CA ARG A 211 11.08 19.25 -21.43
C ARG A 211 10.21 18.64 -20.36
N PHE A 212 10.84 17.91 -19.46
CA PHE A 212 10.21 17.37 -18.27
C PHE A 212 11.18 17.29 -17.10
N VAL A 213 10.68 17.39 -15.87
CA VAL A 213 11.43 17.13 -14.65
C VAL A 213 10.80 16.00 -13.85
N PHE A 214 11.65 15.21 -13.21
CA PHE A 214 11.27 14.02 -12.45
C PHE A 214 12.29 13.77 -11.34
N THR A 215 11.86 13.11 -10.27
CA THR A 215 12.78 12.49 -9.31
C THR A 215 13.23 11.13 -9.84
N SER A 216 14.49 10.76 -9.57
CA SER A 216 15.00 9.41 -9.84
C SER A 216 15.97 8.97 -8.75
N SER A 217 15.96 7.67 -8.47
CA SER A 217 16.63 7.02 -7.34
C SER A 217 17.39 5.76 -7.79
N ASP A 218 17.96 5.78 -9.00
CA ASP A 218 18.74 4.71 -9.63
C ASP A 218 19.99 4.36 -8.80
N ARG A 219 19.81 3.54 -7.75
CA ARG A 219 20.85 3.12 -6.79
C ARG A 219 21.58 4.29 -6.12
N HIS A 220 20.91 5.44 -6.04
CA HIS A 220 21.33 6.62 -5.28
C HIS A 220 20.09 7.29 -4.63
N PRO A 221 20.24 8.11 -3.57
CA PRO A 221 19.11 8.85 -2.97
C PRO A 221 18.29 9.59 -4.02
N PRO A 222 16.98 9.85 -3.82
CA PRO A 222 16.18 10.58 -4.82
C PRO A 222 16.77 11.95 -5.17
N GLU A 223 16.96 12.20 -6.47
CA GLU A 223 17.53 13.44 -7.02
C GLU A 223 16.64 13.96 -8.15
N VAL A 224 16.70 15.27 -8.40
CA VAL A 224 15.95 15.89 -9.51
C VAL A 224 16.72 15.76 -10.82
N TRP A 225 16.03 15.31 -11.86
CA TRP A 225 16.54 15.22 -13.22
C TRP A 225 15.69 16.07 -14.17
N LEU A 226 16.37 16.74 -15.11
CA LEU A 226 15.76 17.30 -16.32
C LEU A 226 15.87 16.25 -17.43
N GLY A 227 14.77 16.00 -18.13
CA GLY A 227 14.75 15.35 -19.44
C GLY A 227 14.38 16.36 -20.53
N GLU A 228 14.96 16.20 -21.71
CA GLU A 228 14.64 16.96 -22.92
C GLU A 228 14.26 15.98 -24.04
N ILE A 229 13.21 16.30 -24.80
CA ILE A 229 12.62 15.46 -25.85
C ILE A 229 12.70 16.22 -27.17
N THR A 230 13.38 15.66 -28.17
CA THR A 230 13.47 16.23 -29.52
C THR A 230 12.62 15.43 -30.50
N HIS A 231 11.83 16.13 -31.31
CA HIS A 231 11.08 15.56 -32.43
C HIS A 231 11.49 16.20 -33.75
N GLU A 232 11.68 15.40 -34.80
CA GLU A 232 11.86 15.85 -36.18
C GLU A 232 10.78 15.19 -37.05
N GLY A 233 10.06 15.98 -37.85
CA GLY A 233 8.95 15.47 -38.67
C GLY A 233 7.80 14.83 -37.89
N GLY A 234 7.69 15.08 -36.58
CA GLY A 234 6.74 14.42 -35.67
C GLY A 234 7.25 13.09 -35.08
N VAL A 235 8.38 12.57 -35.55
CA VAL A 235 9.04 11.37 -35.00
C VAL A 235 9.97 11.80 -33.86
N LEU A 236 10.04 11.02 -32.78
CA LEU A 236 11.07 11.20 -31.74
C LEU A 236 12.46 10.93 -32.34
N THR A 237 13.39 11.88 -32.23
CA THR A 237 14.79 11.68 -32.65
C THR A 237 15.77 11.56 -31.49
N SER A 238 15.49 12.16 -30.33
CA SER A 238 16.31 11.95 -29.13
C SER A 238 15.58 12.22 -27.82
N SER A 239 16.00 11.50 -26.77
CA SER A 239 15.79 11.87 -25.38
C SER A 239 17.16 12.09 -24.72
N ASN A 240 17.37 13.26 -24.12
CA ASN A 240 18.55 13.57 -23.33
C ASN A 240 18.15 13.84 -21.88
N ARG A 241 19.08 13.69 -20.92
CA ARG A 241 18.79 13.97 -19.50
C ARG A 241 20.00 14.47 -18.72
N LYS A 242 19.74 15.30 -17.72
CA LYS A 242 20.74 15.89 -16.82
C LYS A 242 20.25 15.84 -15.37
N ARG A 243 21.05 15.22 -14.49
CA ARG A 243 20.87 15.34 -13.03
C ARG A 243 21.11 16.81 -12.64
N LEU A 244 20.14 17.42 -11.97
CA LEU A 244 20.18 18.82 -11.56
C LEU A 244 20.71 19.01 -10.14
N THR A 245 20.57 17.99 -9.28
CA THR A 245 20.90 18.07 -7.86
C THR A 245 21.90 17.00 -7.43
N GLU A 246 22.67 17.31 -6.39
CA GLU A 246 23.33 16.31 -5.54
C GLU A 246 23.02 16.63 -4.07
N LEU A 247 21.87 16.15 -3.59
CA LEU A 247 21.32 16.53 -2.29
C LEU A 247 22.01 15.84 -1.10
N ASN A 248 22.56 14.64 -1.32
CA ASN A 248 23.09 13.78 -0.25
C ASN A 248 24.52 13.25 -0.57
N PRO A 249 25.50 14.11 -0.88
CA PRO A 249 26.84 13.67 -1.32
C PRO A 249 27.54 12.78 -0.28
N ILE A 250 27.43 13.14 1.01
CA ILE A 250 28.06 12.43 2.14
C ILE A 250 27.67 10.95 2.26
N LEU A 251 26.54 10.53 1.69
CA LEU A 251 26.13 9.12 1.74
C LEU A 251 26.99 8.24 0.85
N LYS A 252 27.69 8.79 -0.15
CA LYS A 252 28.71 8.06 -0.94
C LYS A 252 29.94 7.70 -0.09
N ASP A 253 30.26 8.52 0.89
CA ASP A 253 31.45 8.38 1.74
C ASP A 253 31.15 7.64 3.06
N THR A 254 29.87 7.58 3.47
CA THR A 254 29.45 7.03 4.77
C THR A 254 28.56 5.78 4.71
N LEU A 255 28.00 5.41 3.56
CA LEU A 255 27.21 4.18 3.40
C LEU A 255 27.87 3.21 2.40
N GLU A 256 28.35 2.09 2.93
CA GLU A 256 28.60 0.88 2.16
C GLU A 256 27.25 0.18 1.89
N LEU A 257 26.95 -0.12 0.62
CA LEU A 257 25.64 -0.67 0.21
C LEU A 257 25.78 -2.11 -0.26
N ALA A 258 24.87 -2.96 0.21
CA ALA A 258 24.72 -4.33 -0.23
C ALA A 258 24.27 -4.39 -1.69
N HIS A 259 24.92 -5.26 -2.47
CA HIS A 259 24.63 -5.44 -3.89
C HIS A 259 23.20 -5.99 -4.08
N THR A 260 22.41 -5.30 -4.89
CA THR A 260 21.11 -5.80 -5.37
C THR A 260 21.24 -6.26 -6.81
N GLU A 261 20.93 -7.52 -7.05
CA GLU A 261 20.79 -8.14 -8.36
C GLU A 261 19.33 -8.17 -8.77
N ARG A 262 19.09 -8.05 -10.07
CA ARG A 262 17.79 -8.27 -10.67
C ARG A 262 17.78 -9.68 -11.22
N ILE A 263 16.89 -10.51 -10.71
CA ILE A 263 16.77 -11.91 -11.12
C ILE A 263 15.39 -12.14 -11.72
N ARG A 264 15.30 -13.17 -12.57
CA ARG A 264 14.05 -13.70 -13.08
C ARG A 264 14.10 -15.21 -12.96
N TYR A 265 13.02 -15.80 -12.46
CA TYR A 265 12.90 -17.24 -12.29
C TYR A 265 11.52 -17.73 -12.75
N GLU A 266 11.41 -19.01 -13.05
CA GLU A 266 10.15 -19.65 -13.42
C GLU A 266 9.39 -20.10 -12.16
N SER A 267 8.07 -19.90 -12.14
CA SER A 267 7.17 -20.43 -11.12
C SER A 267 6.05 -21.27 -11.75
N ALA A 268 5.02 -21.60 -10.97
CA ALA A 268 3.86 -22.38 -11.38
C ALA A 268 3.25 -21.86 -12.68
N ASP A 269 2.93 -22.80 -13.57
CA ASP A 269 2.44 -22.60 -14.94
C ASP A 269 3.42 -21.86 -15.88
N SER A 270 4.72 -22.05 -15.65
CA SER A 270 5.83 -21.45 -16.41
C SER A 270 5.86 -19.92 -16.45
N TRP A 271 5.20 -19.27 -15.48
CA TRP A 271 5.23 -17.82 -15.34
C TRP A 271 6.59 -17.36 -14.85
N GLN A 272 7.24 -16.53 -15.65
CA GLN A 272 8.49 -15.87 -15.31
C GLN A 272 8.22 -14.75 -14.29
N ILE A 273 8.80 -14.82 -13.10
CA ILE A 273 8.63 -13.85 -12.02
C ILE A 273 9.88 -12.98 -11.93
N ASP A 274 9.68 -11.66 -11.96
CA ASP A 274 10.75 -10.67 -11.79
C ASP A 274 10.98 -10.38 -10.31
N ALA A 275 12.23 -10.32 -9.87
CA ALA A 275 12.56 -10.11 -8.46
C ALA A 275 13.89 -9.39 -8.25
N LEU A 276 14.06 -8.85 -7.04
CA LEU A 276 15.31 -8.23 -6.58
C LEU A 276 15.93 -9.09 -5.48
N PHE A 277 17.16 -9.53 -5.70
CA PHE A 277 17.94 -10.28 -4.73
C PHE A 277 19.03 -9.40 -4.14
N THR A 278 19.02 -9.18 -2.84
CA THR A 278 20.02 -8.38 -2.13
C THR A 278 20.96 -9.33 -1.39
N GLN A 279 22.22 -9.37 -1.79
CA GLN A 279 23.25 -10.19 -1.13
C GLN A 279 23.58 -9.62 0.25
N PRO A 280 24.04 -10.43 1.22
CA PRO A 280 24.55 -9.90 2.50
C PRO A 280 25.78 -9.04 2.25
N LEU A 281 25.90 -7.91 2.96
CA LEU A 281 27.10 -7.07 2.89
C LEU A 281 28.31 -7.78 3.51
N LYS A 282 28.08 -8.64 4.51
CA LYS A 282 29.11 -9.39 5.23
C LYS A 282 28.64 -10.83 5.42
N HIS A 283 29.39 -11.78 4.86
CA HIS A 283 29.14 -13.20 5.07
C HIS A 283 29.56 -13.60 6.50
N LYS A 284 28.64 -14.19 7.27
CA LYS A 284 28.89 -14.65 8.65
C LYS A 284 29.54 -16.05 8.65
N GLY A 285 30.78 -16.13 8.18
CA GLY A 285 31.57 -17.37 8.07
C GLY A 285 31.43 -18.08 6.72
N ASP A 286 31.86 -19.35 6.67
CA ASP A 286 31.99 -20.14 5.42
C ASP A 286 30.69 -20.81 4.95
N THR A 287 29.54 -20.51 5.59
CA THR A 287 28.23 -21.06 5.22
C THR A 287 27.44 -20.10 4.34
N LEU A 288 26.51 -20.64 3.56
CA LEU A 288 25.59 -19.83 2.77
C LEU A 288 24.74 -18.91 3.68
N PRO A 289 24.37 -17.71 3.22
CA PRO A 289 23.64 -16.77 4.05
C PRO A 289 22.19 -17.20 4.28
N PRO A 290 21.63 -16.95 5.48
CA PRO A 290 20.20 -17.11 5.73
C PRO A 290 19.39 -16.15 4.85
N LEU A 291 18.27 -16.62 4.31
CA LEU A 291 17.40 -15.84 3.41
C LEU A 291 16.21 -15.25 4.17
N ILE A 292 15.88 -13.98 3.90
CA ILE A 292 14.59 -13.38 4.25
C ILE A 292 13.84 -13.04 2.96
N VAL A 293 12.63 -13.58 2.80
CA VAL A 293 11.70 -13.13 1.75
C VAL A 293 10.92 -11.93 2.27
N ASN A 294 10.92 -10.83 1.52
CA ASN A 294 10.19 -9.59 1.83
C ASN A 294 9.10 -9.35 0.77
N VAL A 295 7.85 -9.63 1.12
CA VAL A 295 6.68 -9.54 0.24
C VAL A 295 6.10 -8.13 0.26
N HIS A 296 5.76 -7.59 -0.92
CA HIS A 296 5.16 -6.25 -1.04
C HIS A 296 3.69 -6.20 -0.58
N GLY A 297 3.19 -4.99 -0.30
CA GLY A 297 1.75 -4.74 -0.12
C GLY A 297 0.98 -4.82 -1.44
N GLY A 298 -0.33 -4.55 -1.41
CA GLY A 298 -1.18 -4.50 -2.61
C GLY A 298 -2.40 -5.44 -2.56
N PRO A 299 -2.54 -6.43 -3.48
CA PRO A 299 -1.47 -7.08 -4.24
C PRO A 299 -0.91 -6.25 -5.40
N SER A 300 -1.66 -5.24 -5.87
CA SER A 300 -1.30 -4.40 -7.03
C SER A 300 -0.25 -3.33 -6.67
N SER A 301 0.94 -3.82 -6.31
CA SER A 301 2.16 -3.05 -6.10
C SER A 301 3.34 -3.79 -6.76
N ALA A 302 4.55 -3.26 -6.65
CA ALA A 302 5.76 -3.94 -7.08
C ALA A 302 6.96 -3.46 -6.23
N TRP A 303 8.02 -4.27 -6.17
CA TRP A 303 9.35 -3.77 -5.80
C TRP A 303 10.05 -3.20 -7.03
N SER A 304 10.49 -1.95 -6.93
CA SER A 304 11.41 -1.32 -7.88
C SER A 304 12.87 -1.44 -7.40
N ASP A 305 13.82 -1.39 -8.33
CA ASP A 305 15.27 -1.32 -8.09
C ASP A 305 15.69 0.10 -7.64
N ASP A 306 14.90 0.66 -6.70
CA ASP A 306 15.01 2.00 -6.16
C ASP A 306 15.94 2.05 -4.93
N TRP A 307 16.21 3.26 -4.44
CA TRP A 307 16.98 3.52 -3.23
C TRP A 307 16.25 3.23 -1.91
N ASP A 308 14.91 3.23 -1.88
CA ASP A 308 14.11 3.13 -0.65
C ASP A 308 13.95 1.67 -0.17
N ASN A 309 15.04 0.93 -0.31
CA ASN A 309 15.20 -0.47 0.07
C ASN A 309 15.91 -0.61 1.43
N TYR A 310 15.86 0.41 2.30
CA TYR A 310 16.61 0.49 3.57
C TYR A 310 16.48 -0.75 4.46
N ARG A 311 15.32 -1.43 4.47
CA ARG A 311 15.13 -2.69 5.21
C ARG A 311 16.00 -3.81 4.66
N SER A 312 16.08 -3.94 3.33
CA SER A 312 16.97 -4.91 2.67
C SER A 312 18.43 -4.60 2.94
N GLN A 313 18.83 -3.31 2.93
CA GLN A 313 20.20 -2.89 3.28
C GLN A 313 20.54 -3.18 4.75
N MET A 314 19.62 -2.89 5.66
CA MET A 314 19.77 -3.18 7.09
C MET A 314 19.91 -4.67 7.38
N LEU A 315 19.07 -5.51 6.77
CA LEU A 315 19.13 -6.97 6.88
C LEU A 315 20.43 -7.52 6.24
N ALA A 316 20.84 -6.98 5.09
CA ALA A 316 22.09 -7.36 4.43
C ALA A 316 23.34 -6.94 5.25
N ALA A 317 23.32 -5.78 5.90
CA ALA A 317 24.37 -5.36 6.83
C ALA A 317 24.48 -6.28 8.06
N ALA A 318 23.36 -6.89 8.48
CA ALA A 318 23.31 -7.93 9.52
C ALA A 318 23.63 -9.35 9.00
N GLY A 319 23.95 -9.51 7.72
CA GLY A 319 24.39 -10.78 7.13
C GLY A 319 23.28 -11.69 6.57
N PHE A 320 22.06 -11.17 6.39
CA PHE A 320 20.97 -11.88 5.72
C PHE A 320 20.97 -11.59 4.21
N ALA A 321 20.73 -12.61 3.39
CA ALA A 321 20.30 -12.40 2.02
C ALA A 321 18.81 -12.00 1.99
N VAL A 322 18.37 -11.18 1.04
CA VAL A 322 16.98 -10.72 0.96
C VAL A 322 16.39 -10.87 -0.44
N LEU A 323 15.31 -11.65 -0.57
CA LEU A 323 14.53 -11.79 -1.79
C LEU A 323 13.30 -10.86 -1.75
N ARG A 324 13.12 -10.05 -2.79
CA ARG A 324 11.98 -9.15 -3.02
C ARG A 324 11.29 -9.56 -4.34
N PRO A 325 10.30 -10.47 -4.32
CA PRO A 325 9.65 -10.95 -5.53
C PRO A 325 8.45 -10.08 -5.93
N ASN A 326 8.28 -9.82 -7.23
CA ASN A 326 7.08 -9.18 -7.78
C ASN A 326 6.11 -10.28 -8.23
N ILE A 327 5.34 -10.79 -7.27
CA ILE A 327 4.39 -11.90 -7.45
C ILE A 327 3.23 -11.52 -8.37
N ARG A 328 2.55 -12.50 -8.97
CA ARG A 328 1.32 -12.26 -9.74
C ARG A 328 0.25 -11.61 -8.86
N GLY A 329 -0.52 -10.71 -9.45
CA GLY A 329 -1.25 -9.66 -8.71
C GLY A 329 -0.53 -8.31 -8.72
N GLY A 330 0.81 -8.31 -8.83
CA GLY A 330 1.63 -7.11 -8.84
C GLY A 330 1.55 -6.27 -10.12
N LEU A 331 2.12 -5.07 -10.05
CA LEU A 331 2.27 -4.15 -11.18
C LEU A 331 3.54 -4.44 -11.99
N GLY A 332 3.65 -3.82 -13.16
CA GLY A 332 4.87 -3.84 -13.97
C GLY A 332 4.84 -4.76 -15.18
N ARG A 333 3.76 -5.51 -15.39
CA ARG A 333 3.67 -6.57 -16.41
C ARG A 333 2.37 -6.60 -17.22
N GLY A 334 1.53 -5.56 -17.10
CA GLY A 334 0.24 -5.47 -17.79
C GLY A 334 -0.91 -6.15 -17.05
N ALA A 335 -2.15 -5.80 -17.41
CA ALA A 335 -3.36 -6.22 -16.71
C ALA A 335 -3.44 -7.74 -16.48
N THR A 336 -3.13 -8.57 -17.49
CA THR A 336 -3.15 -10.04 -17.35
C THR A 336 -2.28 -10.59 -16.21
N PHE A 337 -1.20 -9.91 -15.81
CA PHE A 337 -0.38 -10.30 -14.67
C PHE A 337 -0.93 -9.78 -13.33
N SER A 338 -1.52 -8.59 -13.34
CA SER A 338 -2.13 -7.94 -12.16
C SER A 338 -3.50 -8.55 -11.78
N ASP A 339 -4.26 -9.01 -12.77
CA ASP A 339 -5.58 -9.63 -12.59
C ASP A 339 -5.47 -11.11 -12.13
N ALA A 340 -4.30 -11.74 -12.31
CA ALA A 340 -4.09 -13.17 -12.06
C ALA A 340 -4.14 -13.61 -10.58
N VAL A 341 -4.39 -12.68 -9.66
CA VAL A 341 -4.62 -12.92 -8.23
C VAL A 341 -6.11 -12.92 -7.86
N LEU A 342 -7.00 -12.44 -8.75
CA LEU A 342 -8.43 -12.32 -8.49
C LEU A 342 -9.06 -13.71 -8.31
N GLY A 343 -9.50 -14.00 -7.07
CA GLY A 343 -10.01 -15.31 -6.66
C GLY A 343 -8.94 -16.33 -6.25
N ASP A 344 -7.64 -15.99 -6.37
CA ASP A 344 -6.53 -16.89 -5.99
C ASP A 344 -5.44 -16.27 -5.10
N MET A 345 -5.81 -15.29 -4.27
CA MET A 345 -4.97 -14.79 -3.17
C MET A 345 -4.43 -15.95 -2.30
N GLY A 346 -3.11 -16.02 -2.08
CA GLY A 346 -2.47 -17.13 -1.36
C GLY A 346 -2.35 -18.44 -2.15
N GLY A 347 -2.80 -18.49 -3.41
CA GLY A 347 -2.65 -19.65 -4.29
C GLY A 347 -1.36 -19.58 -5.09
N LYS A 348 -1.46 -19.21 -6.37
CA LYS A 348 -0.32 -19.14 -7.29
C LYS A 348 0.65 -17.99 -7.01
N ASP A 349 0.17 -16.89 -6.43
CA ASP A 349 1.00 -15.80 -5.89
C ASP A 349 1.89 -16.24 -4.72
N PHE A 350 1.45 -17.21 -3.92
CA PHE A 350 2.28 -17.87 -2.91
C PHE A 350 3.27 -18.86 -3.55
N GLN A 351 2.92 -19.52 -4.66
CA GLN A 351 3.89 -20.34 -5.40
C GLN A 351 5.02 -19.48 -6.01
N ASP A 352 4.72 -18.26 -6.46
CA ASP A 352 5.73 -17.30 -6.94
C ASP A 352 6.78 -16.99 -5.87
N ILE A 353 6.42 -17.00 -4.58
CA ILE A 353 7.36 -16.88 -3.46
C ILE A 353 8.19 -18.16 -3.30
N LEU A 354 7.55 -19.32 -3.25
CA LEU A 354 8.23 -20.60 -3.03
C LEU A 354 9.25 -20.89 -4.13
N SER A 355 8.88 -20.71 -5.40
CA SER A 355 9.78 -20.88 -6.55
C SER A 355 10.99 -19.93 -6.50
N GLY A 356 10.83 -18.73 -5.96
CA GLY A 356 11.96 -17.79 -5.77
C GLY A 356 12.95 -18.25 -4.70
N VAL A 357 12.46 -18.91 -3.64
CA VAL A 357 13.32 -19.56 -2.65
C VAL A 357 14.00 -20.79 -3.26
N ASP A 358 13.27 -21.63 -3.99
CA ASP A 358 13.83 -22.81 -4.67
C ASP A 358 14.89 -22.43 -5.71
N TYR A 359 14.69 -21.34 -6.46
CA TYR A 359 15.67 -20.80 -7.40
C TYR A 359 16.98 -20.43 -6.69
N LEU A 360 16.92 -19.60 -5.64
CA LEU A 360 18.13 -19.15 -4.92
C LEU A 360 18.87 -20.30 -4.22
N VAL A 361 18.14 -21.27 -3.66
CA VAL A 361 18.73 -22.48 -3.06
C VAL A 361 19.35 -23.37 -4.15
N GLY A 362 18.69 -23.54 -5.29
CA GLY A 362 19.18 -24.31 -6.43
C GLY A 362 20.40 -23.69 -7.13
N GLN A 363 20.56 -22.37 -7.08
CA GLN A 363 21.78 -21.67 -7.49
C GLN A 363 22.90 -21.69 -6.42
N GLY A 364 22.64 -22.24 -5.22
CA GLY A 364 23.61 -22.25 -4.12
C GLY A 364 23.90 -20.86 -3.53
N MET A 365 22.97 -19.91 -3.67
CA MET A 365 23.18 -18.50 -3.25
C MET A 365 22.76 -18.24 -1.80
N VAL A 366 21.97 -19.14 -1.20
CA VAL A 366 21.39 -18.99 0.15
C VAL A 366 21.24 -20.34 0.86
N ASP A 367 21.17 -20.29 2.19
CA ASP A 367 20.85 -21.44 3.03
C ASP A 367 19.34 -21.77 2.98
N GLY A 368 19.01 -22.96 2.47
CA GLY A 368 17.63 -23.42 2.31
C GLY A 368 16.93 -23.89 3.59
N ASP A 369 17.68 -24.16 4.66
CA ASP A 369 17.13 -24.49 5.97
C ASP A 369 16.92 -23.25 6.84
N ARG A 370 17.67 -22.17 6.61
CA ARG A 370 17.53 -20.88 7.30
C ARG A 370 16.82 -19.84 6.44
N VAL A 371 15.54 -20.09 6.15
CA VAL A 371 14.65 -19.15 5.45
C VAL A 371 13.63 -18.53 6.40
N GLY A 372 13.49 -17.20 6.35
CA GLY A 372 12.43 -16.43 6.98
C GLY A 372 11.55 -15.69 5.97
N ILE A 373 10.39 -15.21 6.42
CA ILE A 373 9.46 -14.43 5.59
C ILE A 373 8.94 -13.20 6.35
N MET A 374 8.76 -12.09 5.65
CA MET A 374 8.13 -10.88 6.16
C MET A 374 7.34 -10.18 5.06
N GLY A 375 6.46 -9.29 5.48
CA GLY A 375 5.81 -8.34 4.59
C GLY A 375 4.94 -7.37 5.37
N TRP A 376 4.37 -6.40 4.66
CA TRP A 376 3.47 -5.41 5.23
C TRP A 376 2.17 -5.33 4.42
N SER A 377 1.02 -5.08 5.05
CA SER A 377 -0.29 -5.06 4.38
C SER A 377 -0.60 -6.41 3.72
N TYR A 378 -0.80 -6.48 2.39
CA TYR A 378 -0.90 -7.74 1.65
C TYR A 378 0.30 -8.69 1.90
N GLY A 379 1.52 -8.17 2.02
CA GLY A 379 2.68 -8.96 2.38
C GLY A 379 2.62 -9.51 3.81
N GLY A 380 1.88 -8.83 4.71
CA GLY A 380 1.55 -9.31 6.05
C GLY A 380 0.49 -10.41 6.02
N PHE A 381 -0.53 -10.29 5.16
CA PHE A 381 -1.45 -11.39 4.84
C PHE A 381 -0.70 -12.62 4.32
N MET A 382 0.13 -12.43 3.30
CA MET A 382 0.94 -13.50 2.71
C MET A 382 1.90 -14.13 3.72
N THR A 383 2.44 -13.34 4.65
CA THR A 383 3.25 -13.86 5.78
C THR A 383 2.43 -14.75 6.72
N ALA A 384 1.24 -14.29 7.14
CA ALA A 384 0.33 -15.07 8.00
C ALA A 384 -0.16 -16.34 7.28
N TRP A 385 -0.44 -16.25 5.99
CA TRP A 385 -0.82 -17.39 5.15
C TRP A 385 0.32 -18.40 5.04
N ALA A 386 1.52 -17.98 4.63
CA ALA A 386 2.67 -18.84 4.39
C ALA A 386 3.00 -19.76 5.58
N VAL A 387 3.01 -19.23 6.81
CA VAL A 387 3.31 -20.02 8.02
C VAL A 387 2.26 -21.06 8.38
N THR A 388 1.05 -20.95 7.80
CA THR A 388 -0.03 -21.93 7.94
C THR A 388 -0.02 -23.00 6.83
N GLN A 389 0.61 -22.71 5.68
CA GLN A 389 0.70 -23.64 4.55
C GLN A 389 2.02 -24.43 4.51
N THR A 390 3.11 -23.94 5.12
CA THR A 390 4.41 -24.65 5.11
C THR A 390 5.26 -24.41 6.35
N THR A 391 6.10 -25.39 6.69
CA THR A 391 7.16 -25.32 7.72
C THR A 391 8.54 -24.97 7.15
N ARG A 392 8.60 -24.54 5.88
CA ARG A 392 9.83 -24.07 5.23
C ARG A 392 10.42 -22.87 5.99
N PHE A 393 9.59 -21.89 6.33
CA PHE A 393 9.99 -20.70 7.05
C PHE A 393 10.19 -20.97 8.56
N LYS A 394 11.33 -20.56 9.11
CA LYS A 394 11.67 -20.76 10.54
C LYS A 394 11.30 -19.56 11.41
N ALA A 395 11.38 -18.37 10.81
CA ALA A 395 10.97 -17.09 11.38
C ALA A 395 10.02 -16.34 10.45
N ALA A 396 9.04 -15.62 11.02
CA ALA A 396 8.11 -14.78 10.29
C ALA A 396 7.91 -13.40 10.95
N VAL A 397 7.70 -12.35 10.15
CA VAL A 397 7.32 -11.01 10.64
C VAL A 397 6.11 -10.46 9.90
N MET A 398 4.94 -10.55 10.54
CA MET A 398 3.64 -10.11 10.02
C MET A 398 3.42 -8.63 10.35
N GLY A 399 3.66 -7.73 9.39
CA GLY A 399 3.37 -6.31 9.51
C GLY A 399 1.98 -5.96 8.97
N ALA A 400 1.12 -5.33 9.77
CA ALA A 400 -0.23 -4.85 9.40
C ALA A 400 -1.02 -5.85 8.50
N GLY A 401 -0.97 -7.14 8.85
CA GLY A 401 -1.45 -8.23 7.99
C GLY A 401 -2.90 -8.63 8.26
N ILE A 402 -3.57 -9.17 7.26
CA ILE A 402 -4.89 -9.80 7.39
C ILE A 402 -4.69 -11.28 7.74
N CYS A 403 -5.31 -11.77 8.82
CA CYS A 403 -5.38 -13.21 9.13
C CYS A 403 -6.80 -13.79 8.98
N ASP A 404 -7.81 -12.92 9.00
CA ASP A 404 -9.24 -13.24 8.90
C ASP A 404 -9.98 -12.21 8.06
N PHE A 405 -10.39 -12.61 6.86
CA PHE A 405 -11.14 -11.76 5.95
C PHE A 405 -12.56 -11.42 6.45
N HIS A 406 -13.20 -12.29 7.25
CA HIS A 406 -14.54 -12.00 7.79
C HIS A 406 -14.54 -10.79 8.72
N SER A 407 -13.61 -10.74 9.68
CA SER A 407 -13.50 -9.57 10.56
C SER A 407 -12.77 -8.39 9.92
N PHE A 408 -11.99 -8.58 8.85
CA PHE A 408 -11.47 -7.48 8.03
C PHE A 408 -12.61 -6.73 7.34
N HIS A 409 -13.47 -7.43 6.59
CA HIS A 409 -14.62 -6.86 5.88
C HIS A 409 -15.49 -5.98 6.78
N ALA A 410 -15.77 -6.46 8.00
CA ALA A 410 -16.65 -5.81 8.95
C ALA A 410 -16.08 -4.52 9.60
N GLN A 411 -14.81 -4.18 9.37
CA GLN A 411 -14.11 -3.10 10.08
C GLN A 411 -13.19 -2.22 9.20
N THR A 412 -12.83 -2.65 7.99
CA THR A 412 -11.93 -1.92 7.09
C THR A 412 -12.56 -0.64 6.52
N ASN A 413 -11.73 0.35 6.19
CA ASN A 413 -12.12 1.54 5.42
C ASN A 413 -12.09 1.34 3.88
N ILE A 414 -11.70 0.15 3.38
CA ILE A 414 -11.75 -0.25 1.96
C ILE A 414 -12.76 -1.39 1.70
N PRO A 415 -14.07 -1.18 1.96
CA PRO A 415 -15.08 -2.26 2.08
C PRO A 415 -15.38 -3.05 0.80
N ASP A 416 -15.05 -2.52 -0.38
CA ASP A 416 -15.26 -3.20 -1.66
C ASP A 416 -13.99 -3.93 -2.17
N TRP A 417 -12.90 -3.94 -1.40
CA TRP A 417 -11.61 -4.51 -1.84
C TRP A 417 -11.61 -6.04 -1.74
N ASP A 418 -11.95 -6.60 -0.58
CA ASP A 418 -11.97 -8.05 -0.38
C ASP A 418 -13.04 -8.73 -1.23
N MET A 419 -14.21 -8.10 -1.37
CA MET A 419 -15.27 -8.54 -2.29
C MET A 419 -14.80 -8.70 -3.74
N ARG A 420 -13.88 -7.84 -4.20
CA ARG A 420 -13.27 -7.92 -5.55
C ARG A 420 -12.13 -8.91 -5.64
N TYR A 421 -11.24 -8.96 -4.64
CA TYR A 421 -9.99 -9.74 -4.72
C TYR A 421 -10.14 -11.21 -4.32
N LEU A 422 -11.08 -11.55 -3.42
CA LEU A 422 -11.35 -12.93 -3.00
C LEU A 422 -12.09 -13.76 -4.06
N SER A 423 -12.51 -13.16 -5.17
CA SER A 423 -13.18 -13.84 -6.28
C SER A 423 -12.73 -13.26 -7.63
N ASN A 424 -13.20 -13.84 -8.74
CA ASN A 424 -13.11 -13.19 -10.06
C ASN A 424 -14.46 -12.51 -10.37
N GLY A 425 -14.78 -11.48 -9.60
CA GLY A 425 -16.11 -10.85 -9.54
C GLY A 425 -16.29 -10.04 -8.25
N VAL A 426 -17.54 -9.77 -7.87
CA VAL A 426 -17.88 -9.11 -6.59
C VAL A 426 -18.63 -10.12 -5.72
N VAL A 427 -18.06 -10.48 -4.57
CA VAL A 427 -18.56 -11.55 -3.71
C VAL A 427 -18.74 -11.11 -2.25
N SER A 428 -19.98 -11.22 -1.76
CA SER A 428 -20.36 -10.87 -0.39
C SER A 428 -20.03 -11.99 0.62
N PRO A 429 -19.49 -11.67 1.81
CA PRO A 429 -19.25 -12.68 2.86
C PRO A 429 -20.56 -13.23 3.47
N ALA A 430 -21.70 -12.57 3.24
CA ALA A 430 -23.01 -13.06 3.65
C ALA A 430 -23.59 -14.10 2.68
N GLU A 431 -23.12 -14.12 1.43
CA GLU A 431 -23.56 -15.04 0.37
C GLU A 431 -22.56 -16.19 0.18
N HIS A 432 -21.26 -15.90 0.36
CA HIS A 432 -20.15 -16.83 0.19
C HIS A 432 -19.18 -16.84 1.40
N PRO A 433 -19.67 -17.15 2.62
CA PRO A 433 -18.83 -17.18 3.82
C PRO A 433 -17.69 -18.20 3.75
N GLU A 434 -17.80 -19.22 2.90
CA GLU A 434 -16.78 -20.24 2.64
C GLU A 434 -15.51 -19.66 2.03
N ILE A 435 -15.61 -18.80 1.00
CA ILE A 435 -14.45 -18.23 0.29
C ILE A 435 -13.60 -17.38 1.25
N TYR A 436 -14.26 -16.51 2.03
CA TYR A 436 -13.61 -15.68 3.05
C TYR A 436 -12.91 -16.56 4.11
N ARG A 437 -13.51 -17.68 4.51
CA ARG A 437 -12.92 -18.62 5.47
C ARG A 437 -11.73 -19.39 4.89
N GLU A 438 -11.82 -19.83 3.64
CA GLU A 438 -10.80 -20.63 2.96
C GLU A 438 -9.54 -19.83 2.62
N ARG A 439 -9.66 -18.51 2.37
CA ARG A 439 -8.49 -17.64 2.21
C ARG A 439 -7.96 -17.07 3.53
N SER A 440 -8.68 -17.24 4.64
CA SER A 440 -8.25 -16.75 5.97
C SER A 440 -7.21 -17.65 6.63
N ALA A 441 -6.00 -17.13 6.85
CA ALA A 441 -4.91 -17.84 7.51
C ALA A 441 -5.28 -18.41 8.89
N ILE A 442 -6.12 -17.71 9.67
CA ILE A 442 -6.53 -18.16 11.01
C ILE A 442 -7.26 -19.52 10.99
N THR A 443 -7.92 -19.87 9.88
CA THR A 443 -8.58 -21.18 9.66
C THR A 443 -7.60 -22.35 9.78
N TYR A 444 -6.31 -22.12 9.53
CA TYR A 444 -5.27 -23.13 9.42
C TYR A 444 -4.19 -23.01 10.51
N VAL A 445 -4.43 -22.20 11.56
CA VAL A 445 -3.43 -21.86 12.59
C VAL A 445 -2.85 -23.08 13.31
N ASN A 446 -3.59 -24.18 13.44
CA ASN A 446 -3.13 -25.43 14.07
C ASN A 446 -1.92 -26.08 13.35
N ARG A 447 -1.67 -25.72 12.10
CA ARG A 447 -0.51 -26.16 11.31
C ARG A 447 0.77 -25.40 11.68
N VAL A 448 0.68 -24.17 12.19
CA VAL A 448 1.82 -23.25 12.33
C VAL A 448 2.87 -23.79 13.30
N LYS A 449 4.14 -23.70 12.91
CA LYS A 449 5.31 -23.97 13.76
C LYS A 449 6.38 -22.87 13.69
N THR A 450 6.25 -21.93 12.75
CA THR A 450 7.17 -20.81 12.51
C THR A 450 7.05 -19.74 13.60
N SER A 451 8.18 -19.32 14.17
CA SER A 451 8.20 -18.28 15.21
C SER A 451 7.82 -16.93 14.59
N THR A 452 6.72 -16.32 15.03
CA THR A 452 6.12 -15.16 14.37
C THR A 452 6.14 -13.90 15.25
N LEU A 453 6.74 -12.81 14.76
CA LEU A 453 6.57 -11.46 15.30
C LEU A 453 5.41 -10.77 14.57
N ILE A 454 4.46 -10.22 15.31
CA ILE A 454 3.32 -9.47 14.77
C ILE A 454 3.51 -7.99 15.11
N VAL A 455 3.37 -7.11 14.11
CA VAL A 455 3.59 -5.68 14.24
C VAL A 455 2.44 -4.90 13.59
N HIS A 456 1.83 -3.98 14.33
CA HIS A 456 0.64 -3.23 13.87
C HIS A 456 0.62 -1.79 14.37
N GLY A 457 -0.05 -0.88 13.67
CA GLY A 457 -0.45 0.42 14.22
C GLY A 457 -1.72 0.31 15.05
N GLU A 458 -1.85 1.10 16.12
CA GLU A 458 -3.04 1.18 16.98
C GLU A 458 -4.29 1.65 16.21
N ARG A 459 -4.10 2.47 15.17
CA ARG A 459 -5.13 3.22 14.45
C ARG A 459 -5.12 2.92 12.96
N ASP A 460 -4.82 1.67 12.63
CA ASP A 460 -4.88 1.19 11.26
C ASP A 460 -6.33 1.01 10.83
N ASP A 461 -6.89 2.02 10.15
CA ASP A 461 -8.24 1.96 9.58
C ASP A 461 -8.30 1.10 8.29
N CYS A 462 -7.17 0.76 7.68
CA CYS A 462 -7.08 -0.03 6.44
C CYS A 462 -7.12 -1.53 6.74
N VAL A 463 -6.18 -2.00 7.56
CA VAL A 463 -6.18 -3.36 8.11
C VAL A 463 -6.37 -3.26 9.63
N PRO A 464 -7.61 -3.40 10.14
CA PRO A 464 -7.89 -3.15 11.56
C PRO A 464 -7.03 -3.98 12.52
N VAL A 465 -6.57 -3.33 13.59
CA VAL A 465 -5.64 -3.93 14.61
C VAL A 465 -6.20 -5.18 15.31
N ASN A 466 -7.50 -5.49 15.14
CA ASN A 466 -8.08 -6.75 15.58
C ASN A 466 -7.41 -7.97 14.92
N GLN A 467 -6.89 -7.85 13.69
CA GLN A 467 -6.18 -8.90 12.98
C GLN A 467 -4.95 -9.37 13.77
N ALA A 468 -4.13 -8.42 14.24
CA ALA A 468 -2.97 -8.71 15.09
C ALA A 468 -3.39 -9.36 16.42
N TYR A 469 -4.45 -8.86 17.07
CA TYR A 469 -4.96 -9.45 18.31
C TYR A 469 -5.56 -10.85 18.13
N ALA A 470 -6.11 -11.16 16.96
CA ALA A 470 -6.67 -12.47 16.65
C ALA A 470 -5.55 -13.49 16.38
N PHE A 471 -4.62 -13.18 15.48
CA PHE A 471 -3.53 -14.09 15.14
C PHE A 471 -2.58 -14.34 16.31
N TYR A 472 -2.28 -13.32 17.12
CA TYR A 472 -1.45 -13.47 18.33
C TYR A 472 -2.03 -14.50 19.32
N ARG A 473 -3.34 -14.43 19.59
CA ARG A 473 -4.02 -15.40 20.48
C ARG A 473 -4.01 -16.80 19.87
N ALA A 474 -4.39 -16.90 18.60
CA ALA A 474 -4.49 -18.15 17.89
C ALA A 474 -3.13 -18.89 17.81
N LEU A 475 -2.02 -18.17 17.60
CA LEU A 475 -0.66 -18.72 17.67
C LEU A 475 -0.25 -19.12 19.10
N GLY A 476 -0.59 -18.31 20.11
CA GLY A 476 -0.36 -18.61 21.52
C GLY A 476 -1.08 -19.88 21.98
N GLU A 477 -2.31 -20.10 21.51
CA GLU A 477 -3.09 -21.33 21.75
C GLU A 477 -2.43 -22.57 21.13
N GLN A 478 -1.64 -22.42 20.06
CA GLN A 478 -0.82 -23.48 19.47
C GLN A 478 0.58 -23.59 20.10
N ASN A 479 0.89 -22.81 21.13
CA ASN A 479 2.20 -22.70 21.78
C ASN A 479 3.35 -22.30 20.82
N VAL A 480 3.03 -21.55 19.76
CA VAL A 480 4.03 -21.02 18.81
C VAL A 480 4.78 -19.85 19.47
N PRO A 481 6.12 -19.77 19.40
CA PRO A 481 6.87 -18.62 19.90
C PRO A 481 6.46 -17.34 19.14
N THR A 482 5.77 -16.44 19.84
CA THR A 482 5.10 -15.29 19.23
C THR A 482 5.31 -14.04 20.07
N GLU A 483 5.68 -12.93 19.43
CA GLU A 483 5.66 -11.58 20.03
C GLU A 483 4.64 -10.71 19.28
N LEU A 484 3.96 -9.80 20.00
CA LEU A 484 3.05 -8.81 19.42
C LEU A 484 3.47 -7.41 19.86
N VAL A 485 3.60 -6.50 18.90
CA VAL A 485 3.85 -5.08 19.15
C VAL A 485 2.81 -4.24 18.41
N VAL A 486 2.08 -3.42 19.17
CA VAL A 486 1.12 -2.44 18.63
C VAL A 486 1.66 -1.06 18.93
N TYR A 487 1.95 -0.27 17.89
CA TYR A 487 2.46 1.08 18.04
C TYR A 487 1.31 2.07 18.27
N PRO A 488 1.22 2.72 19.45
CA PRO A 488 0.21 3.72 19.73
C PRO A 488 0.38 4.92 18.80
N ARG A 489 -0.73 5.60 18.44
CA ARG A 489 -0.78 6.75 17.52
C ARG A 489 -0.55 6.45 16.03
N GLU A 490 0.07 5.32 15.67
CA GLU A 490 0.34 4.94 14.28
C GLU A 490 -0.89 4.35 13.56
N GLY A 491 -0.93 4.55 12.25
CA GLY A 491 -1.95 3.98 11.35
C GLY A 491 -1.44 2.78 10.56
N HIS A 492 -1.89 2.65 9.30
CA HIS A 492 -1.46 1.56 8.41
C HIS A 492 0.06 1.56 8.09
N GLY A 493 0.72 2.71 8.20
CA GLY A 493 2.18 2.83 8.17
C GLY A 493 2.70 3.44 9.47
N LEU A 494 3.96 3.15 9.80
CA LEU A 494 4.68 3.77 10.91
C LEU A 494 5.35 5.07 10.45
N ASN A 495 5.20 6.16 11.20
CA ASN A 495 5.63 7.51 10.82
C ASN A 495 6.53 8.16 11.88
N GLU A 496 6.32 7.88 13.17
CA GLU A 496 7.18 8.39 14.24
C GLU A 496 8.51 7.65 14.23
N ARG A 497 9.61 8.43 14.12
CA ARG A 497 10.98 7.92 13.99
C ARG A 497 11.33 6.86 15.04
N GLU A 498 10.88 7.03 16.28
CA GLU A 498 11.19 6.13 17.38
C GLU A 498 10.45 4.78 17.26
N HIS A 499 9.22 4.76 16.73
CA HIS A 499 8.52 3.50 16.42
C HIS A 499 9.14 2.79 15.22
N ILE A 500 9.59 3.55 14.21
CA ILE A 500 10.33 3.00 13.06
C ILE A 500 11.66 2.37 13.54
N GLY A 501 12.35 3.00 14.48
CA GLY A 501 13.58 2.47 15.10
C GLY A 501 13.35 1.22 15.95
N ASP A 502 12.36 1.23 16.85
CA ASP A 502 11.99 0.05 17.66
C ASP A 502 11.53 -1.12 16.77
N TYR A 503 10.83 -0.85 15.66
CA TYR A 503 10.50 -1.89 14.68
C TYR A 503 11.74 -2.46 13.98
N GLN A 504 12.68 -1.61 13.56
CA GLN A 504 13.93 -2.03 12.92
C GLN A 504 14.79 -2.92 13.83
N ASP A 505 14.95 -2.54 15.10
CA ASP A 505 15.65 -3.33 16.11
C ASP A 505 14.96 -4.69 16.37
N ARG A 506 13.63 -4.69 16.55
CA ARG A 506 12.87 -5.95 16.72
C ARG A 506 12.94 -6.86 15.50
N LEU A 507 12.87 -6.29 14.30
CA LEU A 507 12.96 -7.02 13.03
C LEU A 507 14.30 -7.77 12.92
N LEU A 508 15.41 -7.10 13.26
CA LEU A 508 16.74 -7.72 13.34
C LEU A 508 16.80 -8.79 14.43
N ARG A 509 16.45 -8.44 15.68
CA ARG A 509 16.52 -9.36 16.82
C ARG A 509 15.60 -10.57 16.69
N TRP A 510 14.52 -10.49 15.91
CA TRP A 510 13.68 -11.65 15.61
C TRP A 510 14.37 -12.61 14.65
N PHE A 511 14.91 -12.11 13.54
CA PHE A 511 15.60 -12.97 12.58
C PHE A 511 16.91 -13.53 13.14
N GLU A 512 17.76 -12.75 13.82
CA GLU A 512 19.01 -13.24 14.45
C GLU A 512 18.79 -14.24 15.60
N LYS A 513 17.56 -14.40 16.09
CA LYS A 513 17.19 -15.37 17.14
C LYS A 513 16.67 -16.70 16.59
N TYR A 514 16.21 -16.72 15.33
CA TYR A 514 15.45 -17.83 14.74
C TYR A 514 15.97 -18.28 13.35
N LEU A 515 17.06 -17.66 12.85
CA LEU A 515 17.82 -18.03 11.64
C LEU A 515 19.32 -18.02 11.96
#